data_AF-A0A0N4TAF0-F1
#
_entry.id   AF-A0A0N4TAF0-F1
#
_cell.length_a   1.000
_cell.length_b   1.000
_cell.length_c   1.000
_cell.angle_alpha   90.00
_cell.angle_beta   90.00
_cell.angle_gamma   90.00
#
_symmetry.space_group_name_H-M   'P 1'
#
loop_
_entity.id
_entity.type
_entity.pdbx_description
1 polymer ?
#
loop_
_entity_poly.entity_id
_entity_poly.type
_entity_poly.pdbx_seq_one_letter_code
_entity_poly.pdbx_strand_id
1 'polypeptide(L)'
;MVKDRLLAHILCLAIILDYENISLPITPWAKELGTAEPKITKMATALGCNVSTATAAEGVRLGTLKIARLVGPPQKSKKRFSGRGSAGRGR
;
A
#
# COMPACT_ATOMS: atom_id res chain seq x y z
N MET A 1 -8.88 -13.44 10.16
CA MET A 1 -9.77 -13.57 8.98
C MET A 1 -10.91 -12.55 8.97
N VAL A 2 -11.94 -12.65 9.84
CA VAL A 2 -13.06 -11.68 9.82
C VAL A 2 -12.62 -10.25 10.17
N LYS A 3 -11.80 -10.10 11.23
CA LYS A 3 -11.25 -8.79 11.65
C LYS A 3 -10.40 -8.13 10.56
N ASP A 4 -9.57 -8.92 9.87
CA ASP A 4 -8.72 -8.40 8.78
C ASP A 4 -9.54 -8.02 7.56
N ARG A 5 -10.62 -8.75 7.28
CA ARG A 5 -11.59 -8.40 6.24
C ARG A 5 -12.27 -7.08 6.57
N LEU A 6 -12.80 -6.92 7.79
CA LEU A 6 -13.42 -5.65 8.22
C LEU A 6 -12.45 -4.48 8.10
N LEU A 7 -11.21 -4.66 8.57
CA LEU A 7 -10.14 -3.67 8.44
C LEU A 7 -9.92 -3.28 6.98
N ALA A 8 -9.87 -4.25 6.06
CA ALA A 8 -9.73 -3.96 4.63
C ALA A 8 -10.86 -3.07 4.09
N HIS A 9 -12.10 -3.31 4.50
CA HIS A 9 -13.26 -2.53 4.04
C HIS A 9 -13.23 -1.11 4.60
N ILE A 10 -12.86 -0.94 5.87
CA ILE A 10 -12.70 0.38 6.50
C ILE A 10 -11.63 1.19 5.76
N LEU A 11 -10.46 0.59 5.53
CA LEU A 11 -9.36 1.27 4.83
C LEU A 11 -9.73 1.60 3.38
N CYS A 12 -10.46 0.71 2.69
CA CYS A 12 -10.96 0.96 1.34
C CYS A 12 -11.91 2.16 1.30
N LEU A 13 -12.88 2.23 2.22
CA LEU A 13 -13.78 3.38 2.34
C LEU A 13 -13.02 4.67 2.64
N ALA A 14 -12.05 4.62 3.57
CA ALA A 14 -11.22 5.76 3.91
C ALA A 14 -10.45 6.32 2.70
N ILE A 15 -9.89 5.44 1.87
CA ILE A 15 -9.20 5.82 0.62
C ILE A 15 -10.16 6.51 -0.36
N ILE A 16 -11.38 5.99 -0.51
CA ILE A 16 -12.37 6.52 -1.46
C ILE A 16 -12.95 7.86 -1.00
N LEU A 17 -13.06 8.08 0.31
CA LEU A 17 -13.57 9.33 0.89
C LEU A 17 -12.60 10.51 0.67
N ASP A 18 -11.30 10.27 0.52
CA ASP A 18 -10.33 11.27 0.06
C ASP A 18 -10.38 11.40 -1.47
N TYR A 19 -11.49 11.92 -1.99
CA TYR A 19 -11.79 11.94 -3.43
C TYR A 19 -10.71 12.60 -4.29
N GLU A 20 -10.04 13.63 -3.76
CA GLU A 20 -9.05 14.41 -4.51
C GLU A 20 -7.72 13.68 -4.67
N ASN A 21 -7.24 13.01 -3.61
CA ASN A 21 -5.91 12.41 -3.60
C ASN A 21 -5.92 10.88 -3.60
N ILE A 22 -7.08 10.27 -3.35
CA ILE A 22 -7.32 8.83 -3.20
C ILE A 22 -6.21 8.21 -2.34
N SER A 23 -6.00 8.81 -1.17
CA SER A 23 -4.84 8.58 -0.32
C SER A 23 -5.22 8.30 1.13
N LEU A 24 -4.27 7.72 1.86
CA LEU A 24 -4.47 7.30 3.24
C LEU A 24 -3.18 7.54 4.05
N PRO A 25 -3.17 8.47 5.02
CA PRO A 25 -2.01 8.68 5.89
C PRO A 25 -1.89 7.53 6.90
N ILE A 26 -0.75 6.83 6.92
CA ILE A 26 -0.64 5.55 7.64
C ILE A 26 -0.70 5.72 9.16
N THR A 27 0.02 6.70 9.71
CA THR A 27 0.17 6.88 11.17
C THR A 27 -1.14 7.23 11.89
N PRO A 28 -1.93 8.21 11.43
CA PRO A 28 -3.22 8.53 12.05
C PRO A 28 -4.18 7.34 12.05
N TRP A 29 -4.31 6.65 10.91
CA TRP A 29 -5.19 5.49 10.79
C TRP A 29 -4.74 4.30 11.64
N ALA A 30 -3.43 4.09 11.77
CA ALA A 30 -2.89 3.09 12.69
C ALA A 30 -3.29 3.41 14.15
N LYS A 31 -3.20 4.68 14.55
CA LYS A 31 -3.58 5.15 15.89
C LYS A 31 -5.08 5.02 16.14
N GLU A 32 -5.92 5.51 15.23
CA GLU A 32 -7.38 5.48 15.36
C GLU A 32 -7.94 4.07 15.42
N LEU A 33 -7.37 3.16 14.62
CA LEU A 33 -7.80 1.76 14.58
C LEU A 33 -7.12 0.90 15.66
N GLY A 34 -6.22 1.46 16.47
CA GLY A 34 -5.47 0.74 17.50
C GLY A 34 -4.62 -0.41 16.93
N THR A 35 -4.03 -0.21 15.75
CA THR A 35 -3.23 -1.22 15.06
C THR A 35 -1.81 -0.74 14.78
N ALA A 36 -0.87 -1.67 14.62
CA ALA A 36 0.50 -1.32 14.27
C ALA A 36 0.60 -0.82 12.82
N GLU A 37 1.37 0.24 12.57
CA GLU A 37 1.60 0.78 11.22
C GLU A 37 2.02 -0.26 10.16
N PRO A 38 2.89 -1.25 10.47
CA PRO A 38 3.24 -2.29 9.50
C PRO A 38 2.03 -3.12 9.02
N LYS A 39 1.01 -3.28 9.88
CA LYS A 39 -0.22 -3.98 9.51
C LYS A 39 -1.04 -3.14 8.54
N ILE A 40 -1.24 -1.85 8.82
CA ILE A 40 -1.94 -0.92 7.92
C ILE A 40 -1.20 -0.85 6.57
N THR A 41 0.12 -0.74 6.59
CA THR A 41 0.97 -0.73 5.39
C THR A 41 0.73 -1.97 4.53
N LYS A 42 0.80 -3.18 5.12
CA LYS A 42 0.54 -4.44 4.41
C LYS A 42 -0.87 -4.51 3.82
N MET A 43 -1.88 -4.05 4.57
CA MET A 43 -3.26 -4.03 4.10
C MET A 43 -3.45 -3.05 2.94
N ALA A 44 -2.90 -1.84 3.04
CA ALA A 44 -2.97 -0.84 1.97
C ALA A 44 -2.28 -1.34 0.69
N THR A 45 -1.12 -1.99 0.80
CA THR A 45 -0.46 -2.62 -0.35
C THR A 45 -1.30 -3.74 -0.96
N ALA A 46 -1.95 -4.58 -0.14
CA ALA A 46 -2.84 -5.63 -0.62
C ALA A 46 -4.10 -5.08 -1.33
N LEU A 47 -4.56 -3.88 -0.94
CA LEU A 47 -5.64 -3.16 -1.61
C LEU A 47 -5.19 -2.48 -2.93
N GLY A 48 -3.89 -2.51 -3.25
CA GLY A 48 -3.35 -1.93 -4.48
C GLY A 48 -2.75 -0.53 -4.30
N CYS A 49 -2.63 -0.03 -3.07
CA CYS A 49 -1.97 1.25 -2.83
C CYS A 49 -0.44 1.13 -2.91
N ASN A 50 0.20 2.13 -3.51
CA ASN A 50 1.63 2.34 -3.35
C ASN A 50 1.86 3.14 -2.07
N VAL A 51 2.79 2.67 -1.23
CA VAL A 51 3.13 3.35 0.01
C VAL A 51 4.43 4.10 -0.21
N SER A 52 4.36 5.43 -0.16
CA SER A 52 5.51 6.31 -0.31
C SER A 52 5.72 7.15 0.95
N THR A 53 6.91 7.72 1.09
CA THR A 53 7.17 8.74 2.11
C THR A 53 6.32 9.97 1.84
N ALA A 54 5.78 10.58 2.88
CA ALA A 54 5.11 11.87 2.79
C ALA A 54 6.13 12.96 2.41
N THR A 55 5.71 13.94 1.61
CA THR A 55 6.49 15.17 1.48
C THR A 55 6.51 15.92 2.82
N ALA A 56 7.45 16.85 3.03
CA ALA A 56 7.53 17.61 4.27
C ALA A 56 6.22 18.36 4.58
N ALA A 57 5.61 18.98 3.57
CA ALA A 57 4.34 19.70 3.72
C ALA A 57 3.19 18.75 4.10
N GLU A 58 3.11 17.59 3.44
CA GLU A 58 2.07 16.59 3.76
C GLU A 58 2.28 15.94 5.12
N GLY A 59 3.53 15.70 5.51
CA GLY A 59 3.83 15.06 6.77
C GLY A 59 3.47 15.93 7.97
N VAL A 60 3.66 17.25 7.85
CA VAL A 60 3.19 18.22 8.86
C VAL A 60 1.66 18.32 8.83
N ARG A 61 1.06 18.46 7.64
CA ARG A 61 -0.40 18.63 7.49
C ARG A 61 -1.20 17.42 7.98
N LEU A 62 -0.75 16.22 7.64
CA LEU A 62 -1.46 14.96 7.88
C LEU A 62 -0.90 14.18 9.08
N GLY A 63 0.18 14.67 9.71
CA GLY A 63 0.78 14.02 10.88
C GLY A 63 1.31 12.62 10.58
N THR A 64 1.89 12.38 9.40
CA THR A 64 2.42 11.06 9.03
C THR A 64 3.71 11.13 8.22
N LEU A 65 4.53 10.10 8.34
CA LEU A 65 5.73 9.94 7.50
C LEU A 65 5.47 9.10 6.25
N LYS A 66 4.36 8.35 6.20
CA LYS A 66 4.03 7.43 5.10
C LYS A 66 2.59 7.62 4.67
N ILE A 67 2.39 7.68 3.35
CA ILE A 67 1.07 7.82 2.74
C ILE A 67 0.89 6.66 1.77
N ALA A 68 -0.22 5.96 1.89
CA ALA A 68 -0.69 5.01 0.88
C ALA A 68 -1.51 5.77 -0.16
N ARG A 69 -1.18 5.64 -1.45
CA ARG A 69 -1.94 6.23 -2.56
C ARG A 69 -2.39 5.15 -3.51
N LEU A 70 -3.64 5.18 -3.93
CA LEU A 70 -4.12 4.22 -4.92
C LEU A 70 -3.55 4.60 -6.30
N VAL A 71 -2.71 3.73 -6.87
CA VAL A 71 -2.01 4.02 -8.13
C VAL A 71 -2.65 3.23 -9.26
N GLY A 72 -3.82 3.71 -9.72
CA GLY A 72 -4.54 3.13 -10.85
C GLY A 72 -4.76 1.60 -10.76
N PRO A 73 -5.15 0.96 -11.86
CA PRO A 73 -5.30 -0.50 -11.88
C PRO A 73 -3.93 -1.18 -11.63
N PRO A 74 -3.89 -2.34 -10.93
CA PRO A 74 -2.66 -3.06 -10.65
C PRO A 74 -1.85 -3.28 -11.93
N GLN A 75 -0.66 -2.68 -11.99
CA GLN A 75 0.25 -2.90 -13.11
C GLN A 75 0.69 -4.37 -13.08
N LYS A 76 0.33 -5.15 -14.11
CA LYS A 76 0.82 -6.53 -14.26
C LYS A 76 2.34 -6.51 -14.10
N SER A 77 2.87 -7.33 -13.18
CA SER A 77 4.31 -7.33 -12.91
C SER A 77 5.05 -7.51 -14.24
N LYS A 78 5.89 -6.55 -14.62
CA LYS A 78 6.91 -6.76 -15.65
C LYS A 78 7.97 -7.68 -15.04
N LYS A 79 7.61 -8.92 -14.73
CA LYS A 79 8.61 -9.97 -14.52
C LYS A 79 9.28 -10.13 -15.87
N ARG A 80 10.40 -9.42 -16.06
CA ARG A 80 11.40 -9.79 -17.06
C ARG A 80 11.83 -11.19 -16.67
N PHE A 81 11.28 -12.19 -17.36
CA PHE A 81 11.79 -13.54 -17.33
C PHE A 81 13.22 -13.45 -17.89
N SER A 82 14.21 -13.23 -17.02
CA SER A 82 15.61 -13.42 -17.39
C SER A 82 15.83 -14.92 -17.46
N GLY A 83 15.32 -15.53 -18.54
CA GLY A 83 15.64 -16.88 -18.92
C GLY A 83 17.12 -16.95 -19.26
N ARG A 84 17.97 -17.21 -18.28
CA ARG A 84 19.29 -17.79 -18.53
C ARG A 84 19.16 -19.30 -18.48
N GLY A 85 18.36 -19.83 -19.40
CA GLY A 85 18.46 -21.22 -19.82
C GLY A 85 19.66 -21.34 -20.75
N SER A 86 20.87 -21.41 -20.20
CA SER A 86 21.99 -22.00 -20.93
C SER A 86 22.12 -23.43 -20.44
N ALA A 87 21.62 -24.32 -21.28
CA ALA A 87 21.70 -25.76 -21.19
C ALA A 87 23.09 -26.23 -20.73
N GLY A 88 23.10 -27.13 -19.75
CA GLY A 88 24.20 -28.07 -19.60
C GLY A 88 24.37 -28.82 -20.91
N ARG A 89 25.51 -28.62 -21.57
CA ARG A 89 25.94 -29.46 -22.68
C ARG A 89 26.83 -30.55 -22.08
N GLY A 90 26.34 -31.78 -22.17
CA GLY A 90 26.98 -32.96 -21.61
C GLY A 90 28.20 -33.46 -22.39
N ARG A 91 28.86 -34.41 -21.73
CA ARG A 91 30.00 -35.25 -22.13
C ARG A 91 31.34 -34.55 -22.31
#